data_AF-A0A926YI75-F1
#
_entry.id   AF-A0A926YI75-F1
#
_cell.length_a   1.000
_cell.length_b   1.000
_cell.length_c   1.000
_cell.angle_alpha   90.00
_cell.angle_beta   90.00
_cell.angle_gamma   90.00
#
_symmetry.space_group_name_H-M   'P 1'
#
loop_
_entity.id
_entity.type
_entity.pdbx_description
1 polymer ?
#
loop_
_entity_poly.entity_id
_entity_poly.type
_entity_poly.pdbx_seq_one_letter_code
_entity_poly.pdbx_strand_id
1 'polypeptide(L)' 'MLARVWSASLIGIDAVKVGVEVDIAGGLPGIVVVGLPSQEVQESKERVKTALKNAGYAFPMRKIVVNLTPADLR' A
#
# COMPACT_ATOMS: atom_id res chain seq x y z
N MET A 1 0.52 -13.81 -0.13
CA MET A 1 -0.02 -12.78 -1.03
C MET A 1 -1.53 -12.96 -1.09
N LEU A 2 -2.30 -12.00 -0.58
CA LEU A 2 -3.77 -12.01 -0.62
C LEU A 2 -4.30 -11.42 -1.93
N ALA A 3 -3.72 -10.32 -2.39
CA ALA A 3 -4.12 -9.65 -3.62
C ALA A 3 -2.93 -8.93 -4.28
N ARG A 4 -3.01 -8.73 -5.60
CA ARG A 4 -2.06 -7.94 -6.38
C ARG A 4 -2.80 -7.04 -7.35
N VAL A 5 -2.36 -5.79 -7.44
CA VAL A 5 -2.84 -4.82 -8.44
C VAL A 5 -1.66 -4.10 -9.09
N TRP A 6 -1.90 -3.56 -10.28
CA TRP A 6 -0.92 -2.75 -11.00
C TRP A 6 -1.24 -1.27 -10.83
N SER A 7 -0.19 -0.47 -10.66
CA SER A 7 -0.20 0.98 -10.55
C SER A 7 0.95 1.56 -11.36
N ALA A 8 1.11 2.87 -11.31
CA ALA A 8 2.26 3.58 -11.86
C ALA A 8 2.75 4.66 -10.90
N SER A 9 4.02 4.99 -10.98
CA SER A 9 4.65 6.16 -10.37
C SER A 9 5.34 6.97 -11.45
N LEU A 10 5.52 8.28 -11.21
CA LEU A 10 6.28 9.14 -12.10
C LEU A 10 7.73 9.26 -11.61
N ILE A 11 8.68 9.18 -12.54
CA ILE A 11 10.07 9.59 -12.35
C ILE A 11 10.38 10.63 -13.43
N GLY A 12 10.45 11.90 -13.03
CA GLY A 12 10.51 13.01 -13.99
C GLY A 12 9.26 13.03 -14.88
N ILE A 13 9.43 12.74 -16.17
CA ILE A 13 8.34 12.65 -17.16
C ILE A 13 7.93 11.21 -17.48
N ASP A 14 8.67 10.22 -16.98
CA ASP A 14 8.48 8.82 -17.31
C ASP A 14 7.53 8.14 -16.32
N ALA A 15 6.58 7.37 -16.86
CA ALA A 15 5.70 6.53 -16.07
C ALA A 15 6.35 5.16 -15.84
N VAL A 16 6.62 4.84 -14.58
CA VAL A 16 7.16 3.55 -14.18
C VAL A 16 6.05 2.68 -13.62
N LYS A 17 5.94 1.47 -14.15
CA LYS A 17 4.96 0.48 -13.70
C LYS A 17 5.31 -0.01 -12.29
N VAL A 18 4.34 0.07 -11.38
CA VAL A 18 4.48 -0.36 -9.98
C VAL A 18 3.53 -1.52 -9.69
N GLY A 19 4.05 -2.62 -9.20
CA GLY A 19 3.27 -3.70 -8.61
C GLY A 19 2.94 -3.37 -7.16
N VAL A 20 1.67 -3.49 -6.78
CA VAL A 20 1.20 -3.37 -5.40
C VAL A 20 0.69 -4.72 -4.95
N GLU A 21 1.36 -5.32 -3.98
CA GLU A 21 0.99 -6.62 -3.42
C GLU A 21 0.58 -6.44 -1.97
N VAL A 22 -0.57 -7.01 -1.60
CA VAL A 22 -1.13 -6.93 -0.25
C VAL A 22 -1.17 -8.32 0.34
N ASP A 23 -0.73 -8.42 1.60
CA ASP A 23 -0.82 -9.62 2.41
C ASP A 23 -1.42 -9.30 3.78
N ILE A 24 -2.19 -10.24 4.33
CA ILE A 24 -2.75 -10.15 5.67
C ILE A 24 -2.13 -11.26 6.52
N ALA A 25 -1.29 -10.86 7.46
CA ALA A 25 -0.57 -11.75 8.36
C ALA A 25 -1.17 -11.74 9.79
N GLY A 26 -0.79 -12.74 10.58
CA GLY A 26 -1.05 -12.74 12.02
C GLY A 26 -0.20 -11.72 12.78
N GLY A 27 -0.60 -11.40 14.01
CA GLY A 27 0.10 -10.48 14.91
C GLY A 27 -0.68 -9.20 15.20
N LEU A 28 0.02 -8.21 15.78
CA LEU A 28 -0.59 -6.95 16.19
C LEU A 28 -1.16 -6.18 14.98
N PRO A 29 -2.36 -5.57 15.11
CA PRO A 29 -2.96 -4.76 14.05
C PRO A 29 -2.04 -3.61 13.62
N GLY A 30 -1.90 -3.42 12.32
CA GLY A 30 -1.10 -2.33 11.77
C GLY A 30 -0.91 -2.47 10.26
N ILE A 31 -0.62 -1.35 9.60
CA ILE A 31 -0.30 -1.31 8.17
C ILE A 31 1.18 -0.99 8.02
N VAL A 32 1.89 -1.81 7.25
CA VAL A 32 3.28 -1.58 6.89
C VAL A 32 3.37 -1.50 5.37
N VAL A 33 3.96 -0.43 4.85
CA VAL A 33 4.25 -0.28 3.41
C VAL A 33 5.76 -0.35 3.22
N VAL A 34 6.21 -1.22 2.30
CA VAL A 34 7.62 -1.44 1.97
C VAL A 34 7.84 -1.30 0.47
N GLY A 35 9.07 -0.96 0.07
CA GLY A 35 9.46 -0.79 -1.33
C GLY A 35 9.59 0.67 -1.77
N LEU A 36 8.58 1.52 -1.52
CA LEU A 36 8.66 2.95 -1.88
C LEU A 36 8.45 3.83 -0.65
N PRO A 37 9.48 4.54 -0.16
CA PRO A 37 9.42 5.27 1.11
C PRO A 37 8.93 6.72 0.97
N SER A 38 8.21 7.09 -0.09
CA SER A 38 7.71 8.47 -0.24
C SER A 38 6.74 8.84 0.89
N GLN A 39 6.77 10.10 1.31
CA GLN A 39 5.91 10.58 2.39
C GLN A 39 4.42 10.45 2.01
N GLU A 40 4.09 10.75 0.76
CA GLU A 40 2.73 10.68 0.23
C GLU A 40 2.19 9.25 0.25
N VAL A 41 3.05 8.26 -0.02
CA VAL A 41 2.72 6.83 0.11
C VAL A 41 2.46 6.47 1.57
N GLN A 42 3.29 6.94 2.50
CA GLN A 42 3.08 6.69 3.93
C GLN A 42 1.80 7.33 4.48
N GLU A 43 1.43 8.52 4.00
CA GLU A 43 0.19 9.20 4.38
C GLU A 43 -1.06 8.54 3.77
N SER A 44 -0.91 7.88 2.61
CA SER A 44 -2.03 7.23 1.91
C SER A 44 -2.73 6.15 2.76
N LYS A 45 -2.02 5.52 3.70
CA LYS A 45 -2.59 4.46 4.56
C LYS A 45 -3.78 4.94 5.40
N GLU A 46 -3.70 6.15 5.93
CA GLU A 46 -4.78 6.74 6.74
C GLU A 46 -5.97 7.13 5.84
N ARG A 47 -5.69 7.60 4.62
CA ARG A 47 -6.73 7.88 3.60
C ARG A 47 -7.48 6.61 3.21
N VAL A 48 -6.75 5.50 2.94
CA VAL A 48 -7.34 4.20 2.59
C VAL A 48 -8.18 3.66 3.73
N LYS A 49 -7.67 3.71 4.97
CA LYS A 49 -8.43 3.27 6.16
C LYS A 49 -9.73 4.04 6.32
N THR A 50 -9.67 5.37 6.16
CA THR A 50 -10.85 6.24 6.24
C THR A 50 -11.84 5.95 5.13
N ALA A 51 -11.36 5.78 3.90
CA ALA A 51 -12.19 5.46 2.74
C ALA A 51 -12.94 4.12 2.92
N LEU A 52 -12.25 3.07 3.38
CA LEU A 52 -12.87 1.78 3.67
C LEU A 52 -13.98 1.90 4.72
N LYS A 53 -13.71 2.62 5.82
CA LYS A 53 -14.70 2.87 6.87
C LYS A 53 -15.92 3.63 6.35
N ASN A 54 -15.70 4.69 5.57
CA ASN A 54 -16.77 5.51 5.01
C ASN A 54 -17.61 4.77 3.97
N ALA A 55 -17.02 3.78 3.28
CA ALA A 55 -17.73 2.90 2.36
C ALA A 55 -18.44 1.72 3.08
N GLY A 56 -18.47 1.69 4.42
CA GLY A 56 -19.18 0.69 5.20
C GLY A 56 -18.41 -0.62 5.40
N TYR A 57 -17.13 -0.69 5.02
CA TYR A 57 -16.31 -1.88 5.20
C TYR A 57 -15.67 -1.91 6.59
N ALA A 58 -15.62 -3.11 7.19
CA ALA A 58 -14.85 -3.35 8.39
C ALA A 58 -13.35 -3.35 8.06
N PHE A 59 -12.58 -2.57 8.83
CA PHE A 59 -11.12 -2.59 8.69
C PHE A 59 -10.55 -3.78 9.47
N PRO A 60 -9.71 -4.64 8.85
CA PRO A 60 -9.25 -5.86 9.52
C PRO A 60 -8.30 -5.56 10.68
N MET A 61 -8.57 -6.19 11.83
CA MET A 61 -7.74 -6.10 13.04
C MET A 61 -6.55 -7.08 12.96
N ARG A 62 -5.75 -6.97 11.91
CA ARG A 62 -4.58 -7.82 11.63
C ARG A 62 -3.42 -6.98 11.09
N LYS A 63 -2.23 -7.57 11.01
CA LYS A 63 -1.10 -6.94 10.34
C LYS A 63 -1.29 -7.02 8.83
N ILE A 64 -1.28 -5.87 8.17
CA ILE A 64 -1.38 -5.72 6.72
C ILE A 64 -0.03 -5.29 6.20
N VAL A 65 0.52 -6.04 5.26
CA VAL A 65 1.78 -5.71 4.60
C VAL A 65 1.49 -5.37 3.14
N VAL A 66 1.91 -4.18 2.72
CA VAL A 66 1.81 -3.70 1.35
C VAL A 66 3.22 -3.60 0.79
N ASN A 67 3.52 -4.40 -0.22
CA ASN A 67 4.79 -4.38 -0.92
C ASN A 67 4.65 -3.66 -2.26
N LEU A 68 5.55 -2.71 -2.53
CA LEU A 68 5.63 -1.95 -3.76
C LEU A 68 6.87 -2.37 -4.53
N THR A 69 6.70 -2.76 -5.79
CA THR A 69 7.80 -3.20 -6.66
C THR A 69 7.79 -2.39 -7.95
N PRO A 70 8.93 -1.89 -8.43
CA PRO A 70 10.29 -2.05 -7.88
C PRO A 70 10.53 -1.21 -6.61
N ALA A 71 11.48 -1.64 -5.78
CA ALA A 71 11.70 -1.12 -4.41
C ALA A 71 12.72 0.04 -4.33
N ASP A 72 13.14 0.53 -5.49
CA ASP A 72 14.28 1.41 -5.69
C ASP A 72 13.95 2.62 -6.59
N LEU A 73 12.67 2.94 -6.76
CA LEU A 73 12.26 4.17 -7.46
C LEU A 73 12.60 5.38 -6.57
N ARG A 74 13.51 6.22 -7.07
CA ARG A 74 13.89 7.52 -6.50
C ARG A 74 13.69 8.62 -7.54
#